data_AF-A0A2E5UED5-F1
#
_entry.id   AF-A0A2E5UED5-F1
#
_cell.length_a   1.000
_cell.length_b   1.000
_cell.length_c   1.000
_cell.angle_alpha   90.00
_cell.angle_beta   90.00
_cell.angle_gamma   90.00
#
_symmetry.space_group_name_H-M   'P 1'
#
loop_
_entity.id
_entity.type
_entity.pdbx_description
1 polymer ?
#
loop_
_entity_poly.entity_id
_entity_poly.type
_entity_poly.pdbx_seq_one_letter_code
_entity_poly.pdbx_strand_id
1 'polypeptide(L)'
;MAAHRSRTTGWRKCLQQLLDHRGSLQIALAPNGMSGRDFIWSAALIDLNELEIIVEMPTAAGQPLPLEAGLGLMGIMAIGQNRWMFKTICLGQFTTDHQGRKKVALRLKMPSSVERCQRRRDYRISMCELKLPEVQSWPLHDPRSVVLPERMCQLAYEQFDSNPRNRNIEEAMPQVGPPASARMVNIGGGGIGLQLSGKEGSSALRHRMHFLKFNLPHIEGPPLCVTAKLMHHHLEAGGSTYMGMMFDFSFNPSHKQFVVTQITRSVAIQQREQLKSAS
;
A
#
# COMPACT_ATOMS: atom_id res chain seq x y z
N MET A 1 -6.60 35.49 -13.83
CA MET A 1 -6.76 34.01 -13.94
C MET A 1 -5.76 33.44 -14.95
N ALA A 2 -4.52 33.09 -14.54
CA ALA A 2 -3.52 32.47 -15.45
C ALA A 2 -2.44 31.60 -14.75
N ALA A 3 -2.51 31.40 -13.44
CA ALA A 3 -1.43 30.73 -12.70
C ALA A 3 -1.54 29.19 -12.60
N HIS A 4 -2.70 28.61 -12.96
CA HIS A 4 -2.96 27.18 -12.76
C HIS A 4 -2.49 26.29 -13.92
N ARG A 5 -2.42 26.82 -15.15
CA ARG A 5 -2.02 26.06 -16.36
C ARG A 5 -0.50 25.88 -16.50
N SER A 6 0.31 26.74 -15.89
CA SER A 6 1.77 26.76 -16.08
C SER A 6 2.53 25.67 -15.31
N ARG A 7 1.91 25.01 -14.31
CA ARG A 7 2.61 24.11 -13.37
C ARG A 7 2.29 22.63 -13.51
N THR A 8 1.36 22.27 -14.39
CA THR A 8 1.10 20.87 -14.78
C THR A 8 1.82 20.51 -16.08
N THR A 9 2.19 21.46 -16.94
CA THR A 9 2.76 21.23 -18.28
C THR A 9 4.11 20.48 -18.32
N GLY A 10 4.82 20.35 -17.19
CA GLY A 10 6.10 19.63 -17.10
C GLY A 10 6.03 18.20 -16.55
N TRP A 11 4.83 17.65 -16.32
CA TRP A 11 4.68 16.37 -15.61
C TRP A 11 5.35 15.19 -16.32
N ARG A 12 5.39 15.18 -17.66
CA ARG A 12 6.12 14.14 -18.42
C ARG A 12 7.62 14.19 -18.15
N LYS A 13 8.21 15.38 -18.00
CA LYS A 13 9.61 15.53 -17.61
C LYS A 13 9.83 15.05 -16.17
N CYS A 14 8.88 15.28 -15.27
CA CYS A 14 8.92 14.75 -13.91
C CYS A 14 8.88 13.21 -13.89
N LEU A 15 8.04 12.62 -14.74
CA LEU A 15 7.97 11.17 -14.91
C LEU A 15 9.30 10.61 -15.44
N GLN A 16 9.89 11.28 -16.42
CA GLN A 16 11.22 10.93 -16.95
C GLN A 16 12.29 11.03 -15.86
N GLN A 17 12.29 12.12 -15.07
CA GLN A 17 13.20 12.27 -13.94
C GLN A 17 13.05 11.14 -12.92
N LEU A 18 11.82 10.69 -12.64
CA LEU A 18 11.62 9.52 -11.80
C LEU A 18 12.28 8.28 -12.41
N LEU A 19 12.14 8.05 -13.72
CA LEU A 19 12.77 6.90 -14.38
C LEU A 19 14.30 6.99 -14.29
N ASP A 20 14.87 8.14 -14.62
CA ASP A 20 16.32 8.39 -14.61
C ASP A 20 16.93 8.16 -13.21
N HIS A 21 16.16 8.46 -12.16
CA HIS A 21 16.56 8.24 -10.77
C HIS A 21 16.12 6.90 -10.18
N ARG A 22 15.61 5.96 -10.99
CA ARG A 22 15.08 4.66 -10.54
C ARG A 22 14.02 4.80 -9.44
N GLY A 23 13.20 5.82 -9.56
CA GLY A 23 12.09 6.12 -8.68
C GLY A 23 10.93 5.15 -8.85
N SER A 24 9.89 5.39 -8.06
CA SER A 24 8.69 4.57 -8.04
C SER A 24 7.44 5.42 -8.18
N LEU A 25 6.41 4.85 -8.78
CA LEU A 25 5.06 5.38 -8.75
C LEU A 25 4.28 4.69 -7.64
N GLN A 26 3.46 5.45 -6.94
CA GLN A 26 2.42 4.89 -6.10
C GLN A 26 1.21 4.57 -6.97
N ILE A 27 0.66 3.37 -6.87
CA ILE A 27 -0.47 2.90 -7.67
C ILE A 27 -1.56 2.45 -6.71
N ALA A 28 -2.78 2.89 -6.95
CA ALA A 28 -3.96 2.40 -6.27
C ALA A 28 -4.98 1.88 -7.28
N LEU A 29 -5.81 0.93 -6.86
CA LEU A 29 -7.05 0.65 -7.59
C LEU A 29 -7.92 1.91 -7.52
N ALA A 30 -8.46 2.35 -8.67
CA ALA A 30 -9.33 3.52 -8.67
C ALA A 30 -10.61 3.20 -7.86
N PRO A 31 -11.00 4.04 -6.90
CA PRO A 31 -12.15 3.73 -6.07
C PRO A 31 -13.44 3.90 -6.87
N ASN A 32 -14.33 2.92 -6.77
CA ASN A 32 -15.64 2.91 -7.41
C ASN A 32 -16.75 3.33 -6.44
N GLY A 33 -16.53 4.43 -5.69
CA GLY A 33 -17.51 4.99 -4.77
C GLY A 33 -16.90 5.57 -3.49
N MET A 34 -17.76 5.83 -2.49
CA MET A 34 -17.39 6.38 -1.17
C MET A 34 -16.80 5.35 -0.19
N SER A 35 -16.67 4.10 -0.61
CA SER A 35 -16.16 2.98 0.20
C SER A 35 -14.69 3.18 0.45
N GLY A 36 -14.42 3.85 1.56
CA GLY A 36 -13.08 4.16 1.98
C GLY A 36 -12.36 2.98 2.56
N ARG A 37 -11.40 2.44 1.81
CA ARG A 37 -10.26 1.62 2.22
C ARG A 37 -9.56 1.21 0.92
N ASP A 38 -8.57 1.96 0.47
CA ASP A 38 -7.86 1.63 -0.77
C ASP A 38 -6.48 1.04 -0.47
N PHE A 39 -5.97 0.20 -1.36
CA PHE A 39 -4.56 -0.17 -1.34
C PHE A 39 -3.75 0.78 -2.22
N ILE A 40 -2.59 1.18 -1.71
CA ILE A 40 -1.57 1.90 -2.47
C ILE A 40 -0.30 1.06 -2.47
N TRP A 41 0.21 0.74 -3.65
CA TRP A 41 1.48 0.05 -3.85
C TRP A 41 2.54 0.99 -4.36
N SER A 42 3.78 0.84 -3.88
CA SER A 42 4.93 1.50 -4.50
C SER A 42 5.52 0.57 -5.56
N ALA A 43 5.40 0.95 -6.83
CA ALA A 43 5.87 0.19 -7.98
C ALA A 43 7.07 0.90 -8.62
N ALA A 44 8.20 0.22 -8.73
CA ALA A 44 9.40 0.77 -9.36
C ALA A 44 9.13 1.05 -10.84
N LEU A 45 9.57 2.21 -11.32
CA LEU A 45 9.42 2.58 -12.73
C LEU A 45 10.49 1.86 -13.55
N ILE A 46 10.07 1.14 -14.58
CA ILE A 46 10.95 0.31 -15.43
C ILE A 46 11.28 1.03 -16.72
N ASP A 47 10.25 1.56 -17.39
CA ASP A 47 10.38 2.21 -18.69
C ASP A 47 9.16 3.11 -18.99
N LEU A 48 9.33 4.01 -19.95
CA LEU A 48 8.35 5.01 -20.36
C LEU A 48 8.40 5.20 -21.88
N ASN A 49 7.24 5.27 -22.52
CA ASN A 49 7.12 5.73 -23.91
C ASN A 49 5.98 6.76 -24.04
N GLU A 50 5.55 7.09 -25.26
CA GLU A 50 4.49 8.10 -25.43
C GLU A 50 3.10 7.62 -25.01
N LEU A 51 2.87 6.30 -25.11
CA LEU A 51 1.57 5.64 -24.96
C LEU A 51 1.43 4.91 -23.61
N GLU A 52 2.54 4.52 -23.00
CA GLU A 52 2.55 3.60 -21.86
C GLU A 52 3.60 3.95 -20.81
N ILE A 53 3.27 3.63 -19.57
CA ILE A 53 4.15 3.64 -18.42
C ILE A 53 4.35 2.18 -18.00
N ILE A 54 5.59 1.74 -17.89
CA ILE A 54 5.93 0.37 -17.51
C ILE A 54 6.50 0.39 -16.09
N VAL A 55 5.83 -0.33 -15.19
CA VAL A 55 6.22 -0.42 -13.77
C VAL A 55 6.41 -1.86 -13.35
N GLU A 56 7.13 -2.08 -12.26
CA GLU A 56 7.20 -3.39 -11.62
C GLU A 56 5.82 -3.80 -11.09
N MET A 57 5.45 -5.06 -11.27
CA MET A 57 4.20 -5.60 -10.76
C MET A 57 4.08 -5.38 -9.25
N PRO A 58 2.96 -4.83 -8.75
CA PRO A 58 2.66 -4.83 -7.33
C PRO A 58 2.80 -6.24 -6.73
N THR A 59 3.22 -6.29 -5.48
CA THR A 59 3.50 -7.56 -4.82
C THR A 59 2.83 -7.57 -3.44
N ALA A 60 2.52 -8.75 -2.92
CA ALA A 60 2.07 -8.97 -1.56
C ALA A 60 3.01 -10.00 -0.90
N ALA A 61 3.73 -9.63 0.16
CA ALA A 61 4.73 -10.48 0.83
C ALA A 61 5.71 -11.22 -0.14
N GLY A 62 6.08 -10.55 -1.24
CA GLY A 62 7.07 -10.98 -2.23
C GLY A 62 6.48 -11.76 -3.39
N GLN A 63 5.17 -12.01 -3.37
CA GLN A 63 4.45 -12.67 -4.46
C GLN A 63 3.81 -11.64 -5.39
N PRO A 64 3.93 -11.78 -6.72
CA PRO A 64 3.23 -10.90 -7.67
C PRO A 64 1.73 -10.90 -7.43
N LEU A 65 1.14 -9.71 -7.46
CA LEU A 65 -0.29 -9.49 -7.34
C LEU A 65 -0.85 -9.19 -8.73
N PRO A 66 -1.37 -10.18 -9.46
CA PRO A 66 -1.82 -9.98 -10.82
C PRO A 66 -2.99 -8.99 -10.85
N LEU A 67 -2.89 -8.00 -11.74
CA LEU A 67 -3.94 -7.04 -12.04
C LEU A 67 -4.47 -7.33 -13.44
N GLU A 68 -5.79 -7.46 -13.58
CA GLU A 68 -6.42 -7.70 -14.87
C GLU A 68 -6.32 -6.48 -15.80
N ALA A 69 -6.27 -6.73 -17.11
CA ALA A 69 -6.34 -5.67 -18.10
C ALA A 69 -7.73 -5.02 -18.08
N GLY A 70 -7.79 -3.71 -18.31
CA GLY A 70 -9.01 -2.91 -18.26
C GLY A 70 -9.30 -2.26 -16.90
N LEU A 71 -8.57 -2.64 -15.84
CA LEU A 71 -8.75 -2.02 -14.52
C LEU A 71 -8.37 -0.54 -14.52
N GLY A 72 -9.23 0.28 -13.93
CA GLY A 72 -8.97 1.68 -13.64
C GLY A 72 -8.03 1.82 -12.46
N LEU A 73 -6.93 2.54 -12.66
CA LEU A 73 -5.89 2.74 -11.65
C LEU A 73 -5.69 4.23 -11.40
N MET A 74 -5.28 4.56 -10.19
CA MET A 74 -4.81 5.88 -9.79
C MET A 74 -3.30 5.82 -9.61
N GLY A 75 -2.57 6.57 -10.44
CA GLY A 75 -1.13 6.78 -10.28
C GLY A 75 -0.85 8.03 -9.46
N ILE A 76 0.09 7.93 -8.53
CA ILE A 76 0.56 9.03 -7.69
C ILE A 76 2.07 9.15 -7.89
N MET A 77 2.49 10.31 -8.38
CA MET A 77 3.89 10.70 -8.55
C MET A 77 4.27 11.69 -7.46
N ALA A 78 5.31 11.38 -6.69
CA ALA A 78 5.84 12.25 -5.65
C ALA A 78 7.28 12.65 -5.95
N ILE A 79 7.54 13.96 -6.08
CA ILE A 79 8.90 14.51 -6.27
C ILE A 79 9.08 15.68 -5.29
N GLY A 80 9.98 15.49 -4.33
CA GLY A 80 10.17 16.43 -3.23
C GLY A 80 8.86 16.69 -2.48
N GLN A 81 8.41 17.94 -2.46
CA GLN A 81 7.15 18.33 -1.82
C GLN A 81 5.93 18.29 -2.75
N ASN A 82 6.11 18.04 -4.05
CA ASN A 82 5.03 18.01 -5.01
C ASN A 82 4.49 16.59 -5.16
N ARG A 83 3.16 16.46 -5.11
CA ARG A 83 2.46 15.23 -5.46
C ARG A 83 1.53 15.51 -6.63
N TRP A 84 1.54 14.62 -7.61
CA TRP A 84 0.60 14.63 -8.72
C TRP A 84 -0.15 13.31 -8.74
N MET A 85 -1.44 13.37 -9.07
CA MET A 85 -2.31 12.22 -9.26
C MET A 85 -2.79 12.17 -10.70
N PHE A 86 -3.00 10.97 -11.21
CA PHE A 86 -3.58 10.76 -12.53
C PHE A 86 -4.35 9.45 -12.59
N LYS A 87 -5.36 9.43 -13.45
CA LYS A 87 -6.06 8.19 -13.82
C LYS A 87 -5.30 7.49 -14.94
N THR A 88 -5.19 6.18 -14.82
CA THR A 88 -4.63 5.31 -15.85
C THR A 88 -5.45 4.02 -15.92
N ILE A 89 -5.15 3.18 -16.90
CA ILE A 89 -5.79 1.88 -17.11
C ILE A 89 -4.69 0.84 -17.17
N CYS A 90 -4.89 -0.29 -16.50
CA CYS A 90 -4.06 -1.48 -16.68
C CYS A 90 -4.24 -2.02 -18.10
N LEU A 91 -3.18 -2.02 -18.90
CA LEU A 91 -3.17 -2.60 -20.26
C LEU A 91 -2.77 -4.08 -20.27
N GLY A 92 -2.41 -4.62 -19.10
CA GLY A 92 -1.98 -5.99 -18.91
C GLY A 92 -0.56 -6.09 -18.33
N GLN A 93 -0.04 -7.31 -18.31
CA GLN A 93 1.25 -7.64 -17.72
C GLN A 93 2.12 -8.43 -18.70
N PHE A 94 3.44 -8.33 -18.55
CA PHE A 94 4.40 -9.11 -19.31
C PHE A 94 5.66 -9.39 -18.49
N THR A 95 6.41 -10.42 -18.86
CA THR A 95 7.71 -10.69 -18.25
C THR A 95 8.79 -9.96 -19.02
N THR A 96 9.63 -9.21 -18.33
CA THR A 96 10.77 -8.50 -18.91
C THR A 96 12.05 -8.82 -18.16
N ASP A 97 13.18 -8.74 -18.85
CA ASP A 97 14.48 -8.73 -18.19
C ASP A 97 14.82 -7.28 -17.84
N HIS A 98 14.91 -6.99 -16.55
CA HIS A 98 15.31 -5.67 -16.08
C HIS A 98 16.43 -5.82 -15.05
N GLN A 99 17.59 -5.23 -15.34
CA GLN A 99 18.80 -5.32 -14.52
C GLN A 99 19.29 -6.78 -14.31
N GLY A 100 19.19 -7.62 -15.34
CA GLY A 100 19.66 -9.01 -15.31
C GLY A 100 18.78 -9.93 -14.47
N ARG A 101 17.53 -9.54 -14.20
CA ARG A 101 16.53 -10.33 -13.47
C ARG A 101 15.23 -10.32 -14.25
N LYS A 102 14.66 -11.51 -14.46
CA LYS A 102 13.28 -11.65 -14.96
C LYS A 102 12.32 -11.10 -13.92
N LYS A 103 11.58 -10.06 -14.30
CA LYS A 103 10.54 -9.43 -13.48
C LYS A 103 9.22 -9.43 -14.23
N VAL A 104 8.12 -9.51 -13.49
CA VAL A 104 6.79 -9.25 -14.03
C VAL A 104 6.58 -7.74 -14.01
N ALA A 105 6.29 -7.17 -15.17
CA ALA A 105 6.00 -5.76 -15.35
C ALA A 105 4.51 -5.56 -15.67
N LEU A 106 3.99 -4.43 -15.22
CA LEU A 106 2.63 -3.97 -15.47
C LEU A 106 2.67 -2.82 -16.48
N ARG A 107 1.82 -2.89 -17.50
CA ARG A 107 1.65 -1.84 -18.51
C ARG A 107 0.49 -0.95 -18.09
N LEU A 108 0.77 0.33 -17.94
CA LEU A 108 -0.22 1.34 -17.63
C LEU A 108 -0.39 2.27 -18.83
N LYS A 109 -1.62 2.64 -19.16
CA LYS A 109 -1.87 3.65 -20.20
C LYS A 109 -1.30 5.01 -19.78
N MET A 110 -0.56 5.67 -20.65
CA MET A 110 -0.07 7.03 -20.38
C MET A 110 -1.26 7.95 -20.09
N PRO A 111 -1.26 8.69 -18.97
CA PRO A 111 -2.36 9.59 -18.65
C PRO A 111 -2.40 10.76 -19.64
N SER A 112 -3.62 11.21 -19.97
CA SER A 112 -3.84 12.41 -20.78
C SER A 112 -3.64 13.70 -19.98
N SER A 113 -3.84 13.65 -18.66
CA SER A 113 -3.68 14.77 -17.74
C SER A 113 -3.25 14.31 -16.35
N VAL A 114 -2.65 15.21 -15.60
CA VAL A 114 -2.32 15.01 -14.18
C VAL A 114 -2.86 16.18 -13.35
N GLU A 115 -3.26 15.89 -12.13
CA GLU A 115 -3.70 16.87 -11.13
C GLU A 115 -2.63 17.02 -10.06
N ARG A 116 -2.30 18.25 -9.66
CA ARG A 116 -1.36 18.47 -8.56
C ARG A 116 -2.12 18.50 -7.24
N CYS A 117 -1.73 17.67 -6.28
CA CYS A 117 -2.24 17.73 -4.92
C CYS A 117 -1.66 18.96 -4.22
N GLN A 118 -2.48 19.97 -3.96
CA GLN A 118 -2.05 21.12 -3.16
C GLN A 118 -2.14 20.80 -1.67
N ARG A 119 -1.12 21.22 -0.92
CA ARG A 119 -0.92 20.91 0.50
C ARG A 119 -1.91 21.61 1.44
N ARG A 120 -2.71 22.56 0.94
CA ARG A 120 -3.61 23.39 1.75
C ARG A 120 -5.05 23.07 1.41
N ARG A 121 -5.81 22.80 2.47
CA ARG A 121 -7.27 22.82 2.55
C ARG A 121 -7.78 23.99 1.71
N ASP A 122 -8.64 23.67 0.75
CA ASP A 122 -9.66 24.50 0.10
C ASP A 122 -9.73 24.26 -1.41
N TYR A 123 -10.98 24.05 -1.85
CA TYR A 123 -11.47 23.72 -3.18
C TYR A 123 -11.41 22.26 -3.62
N ARG A 124 -12.52 21.59 -3.25
CA ARG A 124 -13.21 20.51 -3.97
C ARG A 124 -13.03 20.66 -5.48
N ILE A 125 -12.14 19.85 -6.04
CA ILE A 125 -12.37 18.82 -7.07
C ILE A 125 -11.05 18.06 -7.03
N SER A 126 -10.98 17.02 -6.20
CA SER A 126 -9.83 16.14 -6.13
C SER A 126 -10.29 14.80 -6.67
N MET A 127 -9.58 14.26 -7.66
CA MET A 127 -9.72 12.83 -7.98
C MET A 127 -9.58 12.04 -6.67
N CYS A 128 -10.70 11.43 -6.27
CA CYS A 128 -10.93 10.49 -5.17
C CYS A 128 -10.04 10.62 -3.92
N GLU A 129 -10.64 11.01 -2.78
CA GLU A 129 -9.97 10.95 -1.48
C GLU A 129 -9.75 9.48 -1.10
N LEU A 130 -8.51 8.99 -1.26
CA LEU A 130 -8.11 7.65 -0.82
C LEU A 130 -8.22 7.60 0.72
N LYS A 131 -9.10 6.75 1.21
CA LYS A 131 -9.20 6.48 2.66
C LYS A 131 -8.36 5.25 2.93
N LEU A 132 -7.30 5.39 3.70
CA LEU A 132 -6.38 4.29 4.04
C LEU A 132 -6.70 3.75 5.44
N PRO A 133 -6.52 2.45 5.70
CA PRO A 133 -6.83 1.86 6.98
C PRO A 133 -5.91 2.38 8.09
N GLU A 134 -6.46 2.49 9.30
CA GLU A 134 -5.67 2.67 10.51
C GLU A 134 -4.95 1.36 10.87
N VAL A 135 -3.73 1.51 11.38
CA VAL A 135 -2.86 0.42 11.79
C VAL A 135 -2.48 0.64 13.23
N GLN A 136 -2.74 -0.34 14.06
CA GLN A 136 -2.18 -0.38 15.40
C GLN A 136 -0.81 -1.04 15.33
N SER A 137 0.20 -0.38 15.90
CA SER A 137 1.59 -0.82 15.87
C SER A 137 2.13 -0.90 17.28
N TRP A 138 2.56 -2.09 17.70
CA TRP A 138 3.20 -2.29 18.99
C TRP A 138 4.68 -2.63 18.83
N PRO A 139 5.59 -1.95 19.54
CA PRO A 139 6.99 -2.37 19.60
C PRO A 139 7.11 -3.78 20.17
N LEU A 140 7.84 -4.67 19.50
CA LEU A 140 8.08 -6.03 20.00
C LEU A 140 9.25 -6.04 20.98
N HIS A 141 9.04 -6.63 22.16
CA HIS A 141 10.08 -6.88 23.16
C HIS A 141 10.73 -8.25 22.95
N ASP A 142 9.92 -9.29 22.77
CA ASP A 142 10.38 -10.63 22.40
C ASP A 142 9.76 -11.07 21.07
N PRO A 143 10.54 -11.09 19.97
CA PRO A 143 10.07 -11.56 18.66
C PRO A 143 9.64 -13.04 18.64
N ARG A 144 10.11 -13.88 19.57
CA ARG A 144 9.72 -15.30 19.61
C ARG A 144 8.27 -15.49 20.07
N SER A 145 7.72 -14.51 20.76
CA SER A 145 6.35 -14.54 21.28
C SER A 145 5.26 -14.36 20.21
N VAL A 146 5.61 -14.05 18.96
CA VAL A 146 4.65 -13.73 17.89
C VAL A 146 3.90 -14.94 17.32
N VAL A 147 4.44 -16.15 17.48
CA VAL A 147 3.92 -17.37 16.84
C VAL A 147 2.46 -17.64 17.25
N LEU A 148 2.15 -17.52 18.54
CA LEU A 148 0.79 -17.76 19.05
C LEU A 148 -0.20 -16.69 18.55
N PRO A 149 0.05 -15.37 18.72
CA PRO A 149 -0.78 -14.30 18.15
C PRO A 149 -1.06 -14.43 16.65
N GLU A 150 -0.04 -14.76 15.86
CA GLU A 150 -0.17 -14.93 14.41
C GLU A 150 -1.01 -16.18 14.06
N ARG A 151 -0.82 -17.28 14.79
CA ARG A 151 -1.66 -18.47 14.63
C ARG A 151 -3.11 -18.22 15.02
N MET A 152 -3.35 -17.45 16.09
CA MET A 152 -4.71 -17.06 16.50
C MET A 152 -5.39 -16.17 15.46
N CYS A 153 -4.66 -15.27 14.82
CA CYS A 153 -5.18 -14.50 13.69
C CYS A 153 -5.58 -15.41 12.51
N GLN A 154 -4.76 -16.41 12.18
CA GLN A 154 -5.14 -17.36 11.14
C GLN A 154 -6.42 -18.13 11.50
N LEU A 155 -6.51 -18.66 12.74
CA LEU A 155 -7.71 -19.35 13.22
C LEU A 155 -8.95 -18.45 13.21
N ALA A 156 -8.78 -17.16 13.52
CA ALA A 156 -9.86 -16.18 13.46
C ALA A 156 -10.45 -16.06 12.05
N TYR A 157 -9.60 -16.04 11.03
CA TYR A 157 -10.04 -16.02 9.62
C TYR A 157 -10.69 -17.35 9.22
N GLU A 158 -10.13 -18.50 9.62
CA GLU A 158 -10.69 -19.83 9.34
C GLU A 158 -12.10 -19.98 9.96
N GLN A 159 -12.27 -19.50 11.20
CA GLN A 159 -13.56 -19.46 11.88
C GLN A 159 -14.53 -18.50 11.20
N PHE A 160 -14.06 -17.32 10.79
CA PHE A 160 -14.88 -16.34 10.08
C PHE A 160 -15.37 -16.87 8.72
N ASP A 161 -14.50 -17.53 7.96
CA ASP A 161 -14.85 -18.14 6.67
C ASP A 161 -15.85 -19.30 6.85
N SER A 162 -15.76 -20.04 7.97
CA SER A 162 -16.69 -21.13 8.29
C SER A 162 -18.03 -20.65 8.84
N ASN A 163 -18.01 -19.60 9.68
CA ASN A 163 -19.20 -19.00 10.29
C ASN A 163 -18.96 -17.51 10.60
N PRO A 164 -19.39 -16.60 9.71
CA PRO A 164 -19.19 -15.15 9.86
C PRO A 164 -19.85 -14.53 11.10
N ARG A 165 -20.77 -15.25 11.76
CA ARG A 165 -21.44 -14.78 12.99
C ARG A 165 -20.62 -15.06 14.25
N ASN A 166 -19.60 -15.91 14.17
CA ASN A 166 -18.75 -16.20 15.31
C ASN A 166 -17.75 -15.05 15.51
N ARG A 167 -17.98 -14.23 16.54
CA ARG A 167 -17.13 -13.09 16.91
C ARG A 167 -16.26 -13.35 18.14
N ASN A 168 -16.37 -14.52 18.77
CA ASN A 168 -15.58 -14.87 19.94
C ASN A 168 -14.23 -15.43 19.49
N ILE A 169 -13.34 -14.53 19.13
CA ILE A 169 -11.95 -14.85 18.84
C ILE A 169 -11.13 -14.38 20.06
N GLU A 170 -10.52 -15.32 20.75
CA GLU A 170 -9.61 -15.02 21.84
C GLU A 170 -8.36 -14.30 21.28
N GLU A 171 -8.13 -13.07 21.71
CA GLU A 171 -7.01 -12.27 21.23
C GLU A 171 -5.74 -12.60 22.03
N ALA A 172 -4.79 -13.28 21.39
CA ALA A 172 -3.45 -13.43 21.92
C ALA A 172 -2.57 -12.25 21.49
N MET A 173 -1.85 -11.66 22.45
CA MET A 173 -0.87 -10.60 22.18
C MET A 173 0.56 -11.11 22.42
N PRO A 174 1.53 -10.73 21.58
CA PRO A 174 2.93 -11.01 21.86
C PRO A 174 3.43 -10.15 23.04
N GLN A 175 4.65 -10.42 23.49
CA GLN A 175 5.32 -9.54 24.45
C GLN A 175 5.69 -8.22 23.78
N VAL A 176 4.89 -7.20 24.05
CA VAL A 176 4.97 -5.90 23.39
C VAL A 176 5.01 -4.73 24.36
N GLY A 177 5.52 -3.61 23.86
CA GLY A 177 5.42 -2.30 24.51
C GLY A 177 4.08 -1.61 24.25
N PRO A 178 3.95 -0.32 24.60
CA PRO A 178 2.71 0.43 24.39
C PRO A 178 2.38 0.58 22.89
N PRO A 179 1.10 0.50 22.50
CA PRO A 179 0.68 0.74 21.12
C PRO A 179 0.95 2.17 20.68
N ALA A 180 1.14 2.31 19.37
CA ALA A 180 1.03 3.57 18.65
C ALA A 180 0.01 3.42 17.52
N SER A 181 -0.81 4.45 17.32
CA SER A 181 -1.77 4.51 16.23
C SER A 181 -1.10 5.14 15.00
N ALA A 182 -1.15 4.43 13.89
CA ALA A 182 -0.58 4.88 12.64
C ALA A 182 -1.61 4.83 11.51
N ARG A 183 -1.39 5.63 10.47
CA ARG A 183 -2.11 5.50 9.20
C ARG A 183 -1.28 4.71 8.22
N MET A 184 -1.89 3.74 7.56
CA MET A 184 -1.26 3.10 6.40
C MET A 184 -1.08 4.15 5.30
N VAL A 185 0.11 4.18 4.68
CA VAL A 185 0.42 5.05 3.53
C VAL A 185 0.55 4.23 2.26
N ASN A 186 1.10 3.03 2.38
CA ASN A 186 1.20 2.06 1.29
C ASN A 186 1.37 0.65 1.87
N ILE A 187 1.10 -0.35 1.05
CA ILE A 187 1.43 -1.75 1.27
C ILE A 187 2.07 -2.30 -0.01
N GLY A 188 3.05 -3.20 0.10
CA GLY A 188 3.73 -3.77 -1.04
C GLY A 188 4.26 -5.17 -0.76
N GLY A 189 5.05 -5.71 -1.69
CA GLY A 189 5.55 -7.07 -1.56
C GLY A 189 6.47 -7.26 -0.39
N GLY A 190 7.19 -6.23 0.03
CA GLY A 190 8.09 -6.37 1.16
C GLY A 190 7.44 -6.07 2.49
N GLY A 191 6.38 -5.27 2.54
CA GLY A 191 5.93 -4.67 3.79
C GLY A 191 4.98 -3.50 3.61
N ILE A 192 5.08 -2.53 4.53
CA ILE A 192 4.06 -1.51 4.75
C ILE A 192 4.69 -0.18 5.14
N GLY A 193 4.18 0.91 4.57
CA GLY A 193 4.51 2.27 4.96
C GLY A 193 3.49 2.79 5.97
N LEU A 194 3.97 3.28 7.11
CA LEU A 194 3.14 3.84 8.17
C LEU A 194 3.46 5.32 8.38
N GLN A 195 2.44 6.11 8.72
CA GLN A 195 2.59 7.49 9.15
C GLN A 195 2.10 7.63 10.58
N LEU A 196 2.99 8.09 11.47
CA LEU A 196 2.67 8.38 12.88
C LEU A 196 2.53 9.88 13.11
N SER A 197 1.64 10.24 14.02
CA SER A 197 1.50 11.62 14.49
C SER A 197 2.50 11.93 15.62
N GLY A 198 2.95 13.18 15.70
CA GLY A 198 4.27 13.55 16.25
C GLY A 198 4.66 13.05 17.65
N LYS A 199 3.72 12.85 18.60
CA LYS A 199 4.09 12.42 19.96
C LYS A 199 4.35 10.91 20.09
N GLU A 200 3.77 10.10 19.20
CA GLU A 200 3.91 8.63 19.25
C GLU A 200 5.14 8.12 18.48
N GLY A 201 5.62 8.90 17.51
CA GLY A 201 6.74 8.52 16.64
C GLY A 201 8.04 8.24 17.39
N SER A 202 8.42 9.08 18.36
CA SER A 202 9.74 9.01 19.01
C SER A 202 9.97 7.71 19.80
N SER A 203 8.93 7.13 20.39
CA SER A 203 9.01 5.87 21.13
C SER A 203 9.02 4.66 20.17
N ALA A 204 8.15 4.68 19.16
CA ALA A 204 8.04 3.63 18.17
C ALA A 204 9.33 3.44 17.35
N LEU A 205 10.07 4.51 17.08
CA LEU A 205 11.32 4.49 16.30
C LEU A 205 12.50 3.80 17.00
N ARG A 206 12.46 3.63 18.33
CA ARG A 206 13.55 2.99 19.09
C ARG A 206 13.62 1.49 18.87
N HIS A 207 12.49 0.89 18.48
CA HIS A 207 12.38 -0.54 18.28
C HIS A 207 12.52 -0.89 16.81
N ARG A 208 13.21 -1.99 16.54
CA ARG A 208 13.45 -2.45 15.16
C ARG A 208 12.33 -3.35 14.64
N MET A 209 11.57 -3.98 15.53
CA MET A 209 10.48 -4.89 15.18
C MET A 209 9.20 -4.45 15.86
N HIS A 210 8.11 -4.60 15.14
CA HIS A 210 6.78 -4.24 15.58
C HIS A 210 5.79 -5.33 15.20
N PHE A 211 4.81 -5.52 16.06
CA PHE A 211 3.61 -6.28 15.75
C PHE A 211 2.57 -5.31 15.22
N LEU A 212 2.02 -5.59 14.05
CA LEU A 212 1.03 -4.74 13.40
C LEU A 212 -0.32 -5.43 13.38
N LYS A 213 -1.40 -4.66 13.58
CA LYS A 213 -2.79 -5.13 13.46
C LYS A 213 -3.61 -4.11 12.68
N PHE A 214 -4.27 -4.55 11.61
CA PHE A 214 -5.08 -3.68 10.76
C PHE A 214 -6.17 -4.44 10.02
N ASN A 215 -7.24 -3.73 9.65
CA ASN A 215 -8.31 -4.32 8.84
C ASN A 215 -7.94 -4.23 7.36
N LEU A 216 -8.13 -5.33 6.63
CA LEU A 216 -7.99 -5.29 5.19
C LEU A 216 -9.18 -4.53 4.55
N PRO A 217 -8.91 -3.70 3.54
CA PRO A 217 -9.92 -3.19 2.63
C PRO A 217 -10.89 -4.26 2.10
N HIS A 218 -12.14 -3.88 1.81
CA HIS A 218 -13.11 -4.71 1.07
C HIS A 218 -13.38 -6.13 1.60
N ILE A 219 -12.88 -6.47 2.79
CA ILE A 219 -13.15 -7.70 3.52
C ILE A 219 -13.79 -7.29 4.84
N GLU A 220 -15.06 -7.64 5.02
CA GLU A 220 -15.62 -7.73 6.36
C GLU A 220 -15.01 -8.99 6.99
N GLY A 221 -14.21 -8.82 8.04
CA GLY A 221 -13.49 -9.93 8.66
C GLY A 221 -12.67 -9.48 9.86
N PRO A 222 -12.05 -10.42 10.58
CA PRO A 222 -11.15 -10.09 11.67
C PRO A 222 -9.92 -9.29 11.16
N PRO A 223 -9.27 -8.51 12.02
CA PRO A 223 -8.06 -7.78 11.64
C PRO A 223 -6.92 -8.74 11.31
N LEU A 224 -6.16 -8.41 10.27
CA LEU A 224 -4.91 -9.08 9.95
C LEU A 224 -3.84 -8.63 10.94
N CYS A 225 -3.07 -9.58 11.47
CA CYS A 225 -1.86 -9.28 12.24
C CYS A 225 -0.60 -9.79 11.53
N VAL A 226 0.50 -9.04 11.64
CA VAL A 226 1.77 -9.38 11.00
C VAL A 226 2.93 -8.72 11.73
N THR A 227 4.03 -9.46 11.87
CA THR A 227 5.30 -8.91 12.35
C THR A 227 6.01 -8.15 11.24
N ALA A 228 6.52 -6.96 11.56
CA ALA A 228 7.26 -6.13 10.61
C ALA A 228 8.49 -5.47 11.24
N LYS A 229 9.53 -5.33 10.43
CA LYS A 229 10.82 -4.74 10.77
C LYS A 229 10.91 -3.33 10.21
N LEU A 230 11.25 -2.35 11.06
CA LEU A 230 11.55 -0.99 10.63
C LEU A 230 12.83 -0.99 9.79
N MET A 231 12.73 -0.52 8.54
CA MET A 231 13.85 -0.47 7.60
C MET A 231 14.41 0.94 7.46
N HIS A 232 13.54 1.94 7.37
CA HIS A 232 13.93 3.35 7.33
C HIS A 232 12.80 4.22 7.87
N HIS A 233 13.16 5.42 8.32
CA HIS A 233 12.19 6.43 8.74
C HIS A 233 12.67 7.81 8.31
N HIS A 234 11.72 8.74 8.14
CA HIS A 234 12.04 10.14 7.97
C HIS A 234 10.92 11.00 8.54
N LEU A 235 11.29 12.19 9.01
CA LEU A 235 10.33 13.21 9.43
C LEU A 235 9.74 13.86 8.19
N GLU A 236 8.42 13.93 8.13
CA GLU A 236 7.71 14.64 7.10
C GLU A 236 7.39 16.07 7.55
N ALA A 237 7.32 16.98 6.57
CA ALA A 237 6.90 18.35 6.84
C ALA A 237 5.44 18.36 7.34
N GLY A 238 5.26 18.74 8.60
CA GLY A 238 4.03 18.57 9.38
C GLY A 238 4.26 17.93 10.76
N GLY A 239 5.48 17.44 11.03
CA GLY A 239 5.82 16.80 12.30
C GLY A 239 5.34 15.35 12.41
N SER A 240 4.80 14.79 11.33
CA SER A 240 4.54 13.36 11.20
C SER A 240 5.83 12.60 10.91
N THR A 241 5.87 11.34 11.33
CA THR A 241 6.99 10.43 11.03
C THR A 241 6.52 9.37 10.06
N TYR A 242 7.22 9.23 8.93
CA TYR A 242 7.06 8.09 8.05
C TYR A 242 7.95 6.94 8.51
N MET A 243 7.39 5.74 8.57
CA MET A 243 8.09 4.48 8.85
C MET A 243 7.90 3.53 7.67
N GLY A 244 9.00 3.22 6.97
CA GLY A 244 9.05 2.16 5.97
C GLY A 244 9.39 0.84 6.64
N MET A 245 8.42 -0.09 6.66
CA MET A 245 8.54 -1.38 7.35
C MET A 245 8.52 -2.54 6.35
N MET A 246 9.22 -3.62 6.69
CA MET A 246 9.26 -4.87 5.93
C MET A 246 8.62 -5.99 6.75
N PHE A 247 7.66 -6.72 6.20
CA PHE A 247 7.11 -7.92 6.86
C PHE A 247 8.22 -8.93 7.14
N ASP A 248 8.22 -9.46 8.36
CA ASP A 248 9.22 -10.40 8.85
C ASP A 248 8.53 -11.68 9.31
N PHE A 249 8.84 -12.79 8.65
CA PHE A 249 8.28 -14.11 8.93
C PHE A 249 9.33 -15.06 9.50
N SER A 250 10.47 -14.55 9.97
CA SER A 250 11.59 -15.38 10.43
C SER A 250 11.22 -16.28 11.62
N PHE A 251 10.29 -15.83 12.48
CA PHE A 251 9.83 -16.58 13.65
C PHE A 251 8.61 -17.47 13.36
N ASN A 252 7.89 -17.23 12.26
CA ASN A 252 6.72 -18.01 11.85
C ASN A 252 6.59 -18.03 10.31
N PRO A 253 7.41 -18.84 9.61
CA PRO A 253 7.43 -18.84 8.15
C PRO A 253 6.09 -19.22 7.50
N SER A 254 5.29 -20.07 8.16
CA SER A 254 3.96 -20.46 7.69
C SER A 254 2.98 -19.30 7.59
N HIS A 255 3.13 -18.27 8.44
CA HIS A 255 2.23 -17.11 8.44
C HIS A 255 2.32 -16.28 7.14
N LYS A 256 3.46 -16.37 6.45
CA LYS A 256 3.68 -15.66 5.17
C LYS A 256 2.59 -15.98 4.17
N GLN A 257 2.32 -17.26 3.93
CA GLN A 257 1.35 -17.68 2.92
C GLN A 257 -0.06 -17.19 3.25
N PHE A 258 -0.40 -17.20 4.54
CA PHE A 258 -1.68 -16.69 5.02
C PHE A 258 -1.82 -15.17 4.75
N VAL A 259 -0.84 -14.36 5.16
CA VAL A 259 -0.84 -12.91 4.92
C VAL A 259 -0.95 -12.58 3.43
N VAL A 260 -0.18 -13.26 2.58
CA VAL A 260 -0.24 -13.11 1.11
C VAL A 260 -1.64 -13.40 0.59
N THR A 261 -2.23 -14.50 1.04
CA THR A 261 -3.55 -14.95 0.60
C THR A 261 -4.63 -13.94 0.96
N GLN A 262 -4.62 -13.40 2.18
CA GLN A 262 -5.64 -12.43 2.61
C GLN A 262 -5.52 -11.09 1.87
N ILE A 263 -4.30 -10.57 1.69
CA ILE A 263 -4.08 -9.36 0.89
C ILE A 263 -4.54 -9.59 -0.56
N THR A 264 -4.15 -10.71 -1.17
CA THR A 264 -4.52 -11.04 -2.56
C THR A 264 -6.04 -11.17 -2.72
N ARG A 265 -6.72 -11.83 -1.77
CA ARG A 265 -8.19 -11.96 -1.74
C ARG A 265 -8.86 -10.59 -1.70
N SER A 266 -8.39 -9.69 -0.83
CA SER A 266 -8.93 -8.33 -0.68
C SER A 266 -8.84 -7.53 -1.98
N VAL A 267 -7.68 -7.60 -2.64
CA VAL A 267 -7.47 -6.95 -3.95
C VAL A 267 -8.36 -7.56 -5.02
N ALA A 268 -8.45 -8.89 -5.10
CA ALA A 268 -9.27 -9.57 -6.09
C ALA A 268 -10.76 -9.20 -5.96
N ILE A 269 -11.25 -9.03 -4.73
CA ILE A 269 -12.62 -8.52 -4.48
C ILE A 269 -12.77 -7.11 -5.05
N GLN A 270 -11.84 -6.21 -4.75
CA GLN A 270 -11.85 -4.83 -5.24
C GLN A 270 -11.79 -4.76 -6.78
N GLN A 271 -10.93 -5.57 -7.42
CA GLN A 271 -10.85 -5.66 -8.89
C GLN A 271 -12.20 -6.09 -9.49
N ARG A 272 -12.81 -7.14 -8.94
CA ARG A 272 -14.10 -7.67 -9.40
C ARG A 272 -15.23 -6.66 -9.24
N GLU A 273 -15.28 -5.93 -8.12
CA GLU A 273 -16.26 -4.86 -7.91
C GLU A 273 -16.09 -3.76 -8.95
N GLN A 274 -14.86 -3.38 -9.26
CA GLN A 274 -14.59 -2.35 -10.26
C GLN A 274 -15.05 -2.77 -11.66
N LEU A 275 -14.68 -3.98 -12.09
CA LEU A 275 -15.06 -4.50 -13.41
C LEU A 275 -16.58 -4.64 -13.57
N LYS A 276 -17.29 -5.08 -12.52
CA LYS A 276 -18.77 -5.18 -12.53
C LYS A 276 -19.48 -3.85 -12.68
N SER A 277 -18.91 -2.77 -12.16
CA SER A 277 -19.51 -1.43 -12.29
C SER A 277 -19.11 -0.70 -13.57
N ALA A 278 -18.14 -1.23 -14.33
CA ALA A 278 -17.71 -0.70 -15.62
C ALA A 278 -18.45 -1.35 -16.81
N SER A 279 -19.12 -2.49 -16.57
CA SER A 279 -20.03 -3.18 -17.50
C SER A 279 -21.47 -2.69 -17.35
#